data_AF-A0A538LM51-F1
#
_entry.id   AF-A0A538LM51-F1
#
_cell.length_a   1.000
_cell.length_b   1.000
_cell.length_c   1.000
_cell.angle_alpha   90.00
_cell.angle_beta   90.00
_cell.angle_gamma   90.00
#
_symmetry.space_group_name_H-M   'P 1'
#
loop_
_entity.id
_entity.type
_entity.pdbx_description
1 polymer ?
#
loop_
_entity_poly.entity_id
_entity_poly.type
_entity_poly.pdbx_seq_one_letter_code
_entity_poly.pdbx_strand_id
1 'polypeptide(L)'
;MPEKSTSQDLGEVVRSLFEAADRGDWDAMIAPYAPDAIWESNDGILDVAGASGVRGLLEEWAGVFQDFTVKVETVVDLGNGVVFSVYH
;
A
#
# COMPACT_ATOMS: atom_id res chain seq x y z
N MET A 1 8.43 -23.02 -23.74
CA MET A 1 7.21 -23.02 -22.90
C MET A 1 7.15 -21.66 -22.23
N PRO A 2 6.06 -20.87 -22.33
CA PRO A 2 6.00 -19.62 -21.59
C PRO A 2 5.73 -19.98 -20.13
N GLU A 3 6.59 -19.51 -19.25
CA GLU A 3 6.42 -19.62 -17.81
C GLU A 3 5.11 -18.92 -17.45
N LYS A 4 4.11 -19.68 -17.00
CA LYS A 4 2.93 -19.10 -16.35
C LYS A 4 3.44 -18.48 -15.07
N SER A 5 3.74 -17.19 -15.09
CA SER A 5 4.02 -16.43 -13.88
C SER A 5 2.85 -16.60 -12.93
N THR A 6 3.05 -17.36 -11.87
CA THR A 6 2.22 -17.37 -10.65
C THR A 6 2.40 -16.04 -9.89
N SER A 7 2.59 -14.93 -10.61
CA SER A 7 2.59 -13.61 -10.03
C SER A 7 1.11 -13.31 -9.80
N GLN A 8 0.66 -13.48 -8.57
CA GLN A 8 -0.61 -12.98 -8.08
C GLN A 8 -0.85 -11.60 -8.69
N ASP A 9 -2.02 -11.36 -9.26
CA ASP A 9 -2.31 -10.10 -9.96
C ASP A 9 -1.95 -8.92 -9.06
N LEU A 10 -0.86 -8.24 -9.40
CA LEU A 10 -0.25 -7.25 -8.52
C LEU A 10 -1.19 -6.04 -8.38
N GLY A 11 -1.99 -5.77 -9.41
CA GLY A 11 -3.05 -4.78 -9.36
C GLY A 11 -4.12 -5.14 -8.34
N GLU A 12 -4.57 -6.39 -8.30
CA GLU A 12 -5.54 -6.84 -7.29
C GLU A 12 -4.95 -6.83 -5.85
N VAL A 13 -3.65 -7.15 -5.69
CA VAL A 13 -2.96 -7.00 -4.40
C VAL A 13 -2.99 -5.54 -3.95
N VAL A 14 -2.61 -4.61 -4.82
CA VAL A 14 -2.59 -3.18 -4.49
C VAL A 14 -4.00 -2.66 -4.22
N ARG A 15 -5.01 -3.10 -4.97
CA ARG A 15 -6.40 -2.74 -4.68
C ARG A 15 -6.83 -3.18 -3.27
N SER A 16 -6.52 -4.42 -2.90
CA SER A 16 -6.88 -4.95 -1.57
C SER A 16 -6.22 -4.18 -0.42
N LEU A 17 -5.01 -3.65 -0.65
CA LEU A 17 -4.29 -2.80 0.31
C LEU A 17 -5.03 -1.48 0.56
N PHE A 18 -5.51 -0.82 -0.50
CA PHE A 18 -6.31 0.40 -0.36
C PHE A 18 -7.66 0.14 0.29
N GLU A 19 -8.33 -0.97 -0.03
CA GLU A 19 -9.58 -1.36 0.62
C GLU A 19 -9.40 -1.65 2.11
N ALA A 20 -8.25 -2.18 2.52
CA ALA A 20 -7.90 -2.34 3.93
C ALA A 20 -7.67 -0.99 4.61
N ALA A 21 -6.93 -0.09 3.96
CA ALA A 21 -6.69 1.27 4.44
C ALA A 21 -8.00 2.06 4.64
N ASP A 22 -8.96 1.95 3.70
CA ASP A 22 -10.27 2.59 3.80
C ASP A 22 -11.07 2.15 5.04
N ARG A 23 -10.89 0.89 5.47
CA ARG A 23 -11.51 0.34 6.67
C ARG A 23 -10.70 0.60 7.95
N GLY A 24 -9.56 1.27 7.86
CA GLY A 24 -8.61 1.44 8.96
C GLY A 24 -7.94 0.14 9.41
N ASP A 25 -7.93 -0.89 8.57
CA ASP A 25 -7.30 -2.19 8.84
C ASP A 25 -5.82 -2.15 8.42
N TRP A 26 -5.00 -1.49 9.25
CA TRP A 26 -3.58 -1.28 8.97
C TRP A 26 -2.78 -2.58 8.93
N ASP A 27 -3.20 -3.59 9.69
CA ASP A 27 -2.55 -4.90 9.70
C ASP A 27 -2.77 -5.64 8.36
N ALA A 28 -3.98 -5.58 7.80
CA ALA A 28 -4.24 -6.12 6.46
C ALA A 28 -3.57 -5.29 5.36
N MET A 29 -3.48 -3.97 5.55
CA MET A 29 -2.85 -3.03 4.62
C MET A 29 -1.35 -3.35 4.42
N ILE A 30 -0.61 -3.64 5.50
CA ILE A 30 0.84 -3.93 5.43
C ILE A 30 1.18 -5.41 5.21
N ALA A 31 0.20 -6.31 5.27
CA ALA A 31 0.42 -7.76 5.10
C ALA A 31 1.18 -8.17 3.82
N PRO A 32 1.02 -7.51 2.65
CA PRO A 32 1.79 -7.87 1.45
C PRO A 32 3.23 -7.32 1.44
N TYR A 33 3.63 -6.51 2.42
CA TYR A 33 4.95 -5.89 2.41
C TYR A 33 6.05 -6.88 2.82
N ALA A 34 7.20 -6.75 2.16
CA ALA A 34 8.41 -7.42 2.63
C ALA A 34 8.82 -6.86 4.01
N PRO A 35 9.45 -7.65 4.89
CA PRO A 35 9.91 -7.18 6.19
C PRO A 35 10.81 -5.95 6.14
N ASP A 36 11.55 -5.79 5.05
CA ASP A 36 12.48 -4.71 4.74
C ASP A 36 11.92 -3.69 3.72
N ALA A 37 10.61 -3.69 3.47
CA ALA A 37 9.97 -2.71 2.60
C ALA A 37 10.22 -1.28 3.09
N ILE A 38 10.44 -0.36 2.15
CA ILE A 38 10.63 1.05 2.43
C ILE A 38 9.39 1.80 1.92
N TRP A 39 8.80 2.60 2.80
CA TRP A 39 7.80 3.58 2.39
C TRP A 39 8.51 4.92 2.21
N GLU A 40 8.37 5.52 1.03
CA GLU A 40 8.95 6.83 0.71
C GLU A 40 7.81 7.80 0.36
N SER A 41 7.86 9.02 0.90
CA SER A 41 6.93 10.08 0.54
C SER A 41 7.60 11.09 -0.38
N ASN A 42 6.82 11.77 -1.22
CA ASN A 42 7.35 12.73 -2.21
C ASN A 42 8.09 13.93 -1.57
N ASP A 43 7.86 14.21 -0.29
CA ASP A 43 8.56 15.22 0.49
C ASP A 43 9.77 14.67 1.28
N GLY A 44 10.00 13.35 1.28
CA GLY A 44 11.08 12.68 2.03
C GLY A 44 10.95 12.78 3.56
N ILE A 45 9.81 13.24 4.05
CA ILE A 45 9.56 13.49 5.48
C ILE A 45 9.07 12.21 6.18
N LEU A 46 8.40 11.33 5.44
CA LEU A 46 7.72 10.15 5.98
C LEU A 46 8.41 8.85 5.55
N ASP A 47 9.71 8.92 5.28
CA ASP A 47 10.50 7.78 4.85
C ASP A 47 10.68 6.81 6.02
N VAL A 48 10.05 5.64 5.94
CA VAL A 48 10.09 4.64 7.02
C VAL A 48 10.46 3.28 6.47
N ALA A 49 11.46 2.66 7.10
CA ALA A 49 11.87 1.31 6.81
C ALA A 49 11.11 0.29 7.64
N GLY A 50 10.66 -0.78 6.99
CA GLY A 50 10.01 -1.95 7.56
C GLY A 50 8.51 -1.77 7.79
N ALA A 51 7.77 -2.85 7.59
CA ALA A 51 6.30 -2.88 7.70
C ALA A 51 5.77 -2.37 9.06
N SER A 52 6.48 -2.64 10.16
CA SER A 52 6.10 -2.16 11.49
C SER A 52 6.19 -0.64 11.63
N GLY A 53 7.18 -0.02 11.00
CA GLY A 53 7.32 1.44 11.02
C GLY A 53 6.23 2.12 10.20
N VAL A 54 5.89 1.55 9.05
CA VAL A 54 4.77 1.98 8.22
C VAL A 54 3.45 1.97 8.99
N ARG A 55 3.17 0.87 9.72
CA ARG A 55 1.96 0.72 10.53
C ARG A 55 1.76 1.87 11.51
N GLY A 56 2.80 2.17 12.29
CA GLY A 56 2.73 3.24 13.31
C GLY A 56 2.52 4.61 12.69
N LEU A 57 3.18 4.88 11.55
CA LEU A 57 3.00 6.12 10.82
C LEU A 57 1.55 6.29 10.32
N LEU A 58 0.97 5.25 9.73
CA LEU A 58 -0.40 5.28 9.22
C LEU A 58 -1.43 5.47 10.34
N GLU A 59 -1.25 4.79 11.47
CA GLU A 59 -2.11 4.95 12.65
C GLU A 59 -2.07 6.38 13.20
N GLU A 60 -0.88 6.97 13.33
CA GLU A 60 -0.70 8.35 13.81
C GLU A 60 -1.34 9.35 12.83
N TRP A 61 -1.08 9.19 11.53
CA TRP A 61 -1.53 10.12 10.50
C TRP A 61 -3.04 10.08 10.31
N ALA A 62 -3.64 8.88 10.25
CA ALA A 62 -5.08 8.72 10.16
C ALA A 62 -5.79 9.25 11.41
N GLY A 63 -5.18 9.10 12.60
CA GLY A 63 -5.71 9.61 13.86
C GLY A 63 -5.84 11.14 13.93
N VAL A 64 -5.17 11.89 13.04
CA VAL A 64 -5.31 13.36 12.94
C VAL A 64 -6.68 13.77 12.37
N PHE A 65 -7.30 12.91 11.55
CA PHE A 65 -8.53 13.22 10.84
C PHE A 65 -9.69 12.37 11.37
N GLN A 66 -10.79 13.02 11.79
CA GLN A 66 -11.95 12.30 12.36
C GLN A 66 -12.62 11.32 11.39
N ASP A 67 -12.59 11.63 10.08
CA ASP A 67 -13.22 10.82 9.02
C ASP A 67 -12.18 10.48 7.93
N PHE A 68 -11.02 9.95 8.34
CA PHE A 68 -10.02 9.49 7.39
C PHE A 68 -10.60 8.37 6.49
N THR A 69 -10.57 8.60 5.18
CA THR A 69 -11.09 7.69 4.16
C THR A 69 -10.04 7.60 3.06
N VAL A 70 -9.88 6.44 2.43
CA VAL A 70 -8.94 6.27 1.32
C VAL A 70 -9.60 5.43 0.25
N LYS A 71 -9.84 6.01 -0.92
CA LYS A 71 -10.46 5.31 -2.04
C LYS A 71 -9.53 5.28 -3.24
N VAL A 72 -9.18 4.07 -3.67
CA VAL A 72 -8.44 3.87 -4.90
C VAL A 72 -9.36 4.01 -6.11
N GLU A 73 -9.01 4.90 -7.04
CA GLU A 73 -9.75 5.13 -8.27
C GLU A 73 -9.16 4.35 -9.43
N THR A 74 -7.84 4.25 -9.46
CA THR A 74 -7.09 3.64 -10.56
C THR A 74 -5.98 2.77 -10.00
N VAL A 75 -5.83 1.59 -10.58
CA VAL A 75 -4.69 0.69 -10.36
C VAL A 75 -4.24 0.19 -11.73
N VAL A 76 -2.97 0.41 -12.06
CA VAL A 76 -2.36 -0.01 -13.32
C VAL A 76 -1.07 -0.76 -13.01
N ASP A 77 -1.03 -2.03 -13.39
CA ASP A 77 0.22 -2.80 -13.41
C ASP A 77 1.06 -2.34 -14.61
N LEU A 78 2.23 -1.77 -14.33
CA LEU A 78 3.19 -1.30 -15.33
C LEU A 78 4.18 -2.41 -15.73
N GLY A 79 4.05 -3.59 -15.13
CA GLY A 79 4.97 -4.70 -15.25
C GLY A 79 6.21 -4.54 -14.37
N ASN A 80 7.06 -5.57 -14.38
CA ASN A 80 8.34 -5.57 -13.66
C ASN A 80 8.22 -5.32 -12.15
N GLY A 81 7.09 -5.69 -11.55
CA GLY A 81 6.80 -5.49 -10.13
C GLY A 81 6.36 -4.07 -9.75
N VAL A 82 6.01 -3.23 -10.73
CA VAL A 82 5.62 -1.83 -10.50
C VAL A 82 4.13 -1.65 -10.74
N VAL A 83 3.44 -1.09 -9.76
CA VAL A 83 2.03 -0.68 -9.88
C VAL A 83 1.91 0.82 -9.64
N PHE A 84 1.16 1.48 -10.50
CA PHE A 84 0.75 2.87 -10.32
C PHE A 84 -0.71 2.91 -9.84
N SER A 85 -0.98 3.76 -8.86
CA SER A 85 -2.34 3.95 -8.35
C SER A 85 -2.66 5.42 -8.10
N VAL A 86 -3.94 5.75 -8.22
CA VAL A 86 -4.50 7.07 -7.87
C VAL A 86 -5.57 6.83 -6.81
N TYR A 87 -5.52 7.59 -5.73
CA TYR A 87 -6.45 7.50 -4.60
C TYR A 87 -6.79 8.88 -4.03
N HIS A 88 -7.90 8.99 -3.30
CA HIS A 88 -8.35 10.19 -2.58
C HIS A 88 -8.92 9.88 -1.20
#